data_AF-A0A8T5NB34-F1
#
_entry.id   AF-A0A8T5NB34-F1
#
_cell.length_a   1.000
_cell.length_b   1.000
_cell.length_c   1.000
_cell.angle_alpha   90.00
_cell.angle_beta   90.00
_cell.angle_gamma   90.00
#
_symmetry.space_group_name_H-M   'P 1'
#
loop_
_entity.id
_entity.type
_entity.pdbx_description
1 polymer ?
#
loop_
_entity_poly.entity_id
_entity_poly.type
_entity_poly.pdbx_seq_one_letter_code
_entity_poly.pdbx_strand_id
1 'polypeptide(L)'
;MKIKTKIIGNKVHDVGYRVFLLRKALELGMERFNAYNTKENGVQVLVSFMDGDSDQISTFQNYVRNNRPENADISDIIFEGYAGHVIGIVDYMHLIQVEQLSKGIPAILSIDRKLDQNRTEISGEIRELRLDLRSYLDEKLIKIERDIFQIKAKIGLKA
;
A
#
# COMPACT_ATOMS: atom_id res chain seq x y z
N MET A 1 -34.04 -12.27 -4.82
CA MET A 1 -34.45 -11.48 -3.64
C MET A 1 -33.24 -10.76 -3.10
N LYS A 2 -33.47 -9.56 -2.58
CA LYS A 2 -32.40 -8.65 -2.18
C LYS A 2 -32.41 -8.47 -0.67
N ILE A 3 -31.24 -8.65 -0.06
CA ILE A 3 -31.08 -8.43 1.37
C ILE A 3 -29.92 -7.49 1.66
N LYS A 4 -30.04 -6.80 2.78
CA LYS A 4 -28.98 -6.09 3.46
C LYS A 4 -28.60 -6.88 4.71
N THR A 5 -27.32 -7.13 4.88
CA THR A 5 -26.74 -7.73 6.09
C THR A 5 -25.91 -6.68 6.80
N LYS A 6 -26.15 -6.47 8.10
CA LYS A 6 -25.30 -5.66 8.97
C LYS A 6 -24.59 -6.57 9.94
N ILE A 7 -23.27 -6.47 10.01
CA ILE A 7 -22.43 -7.20 10.96
C ILE A 7 -21.77 -6.15 11.85
N ILE A 8 -22.13 -6.16 13.13
CA ILE A 8 -21.78 -5.12 14.10
C ILE A 8 -20.82 -5.74 15.11
N GLY A 9 -19.77 -5.02 15.49
CA GLY A 9 -18.91 -5.48 16.58
C GLY A 9 -17.73 -4.57 16.87
N ASN A 10 -16.94 -4.93 17.88
CA ASN A 10 -15.75 -4.15 18.25
C ASN A 10 -14.63 -4.27 17.20
N LYS A 11 -14.58 -5.41 16.50
CA LYS A 11 -13.57 -5.70 15.50
C LYS A 11 -14.15 -6.47 14.31
N VAL A 12 -14.69 -5.73 13.34
CA VAL A 12 -15.20 -6.28 12.07
C VAL A 12 -14.54 -5.63 10.84
N HIS A 13 -13.74 -4.58 11.04
CA HIS A 13 -12.90 -3.95 10.02
C HIS A 13 -11.48 -4.52 10.05
N ASP A 14 -10.85 -4.57 8.88
CA ASP A 14 -9.45 -5.00 8.69
C ASP A 14 -9.15 -6.43 9.16
N VAL A 15 -10.17 -7.27 9.27
CA VAL A 15 -10.05 -8.72 9.57
C VAL A 15 -10.38 -9.60 8.35
N GLY A 16 -10.41 -9.01 7.15
CA GLY A 16 -10.73 -9.74 5.91
C GLY A 16 -12.22 -10.03 5.69
N TYR A 17 -13.10 -9.47 6.51
CA TYR A 17 -14.54 -9.77 6.50
C TYR A 17 -15.23 -9.52 5.14
N ARG A 18 -14.90 -8.42 4.44
CA ARG A 18 -15.46 -8.14 3.11
C ARG A 18 -15.10 -9.21 2.07
N VAL A 19 -13.85 -9.67 2.09
CA VAL A 19 -13.36 -10.74 1.19
C VAL A 19 -13.95 -12.10 1.58
N PHE A 20 -14.09 -12.35 2.88
CA PHE A 20 -14.75 -13.56 3.41
C PHE A 20 -16.19 -13.69 2.90
N LEU A 21 -16.98 -12.61 2.95
CA LEU A 21 -18.35 -12.62 2.42
C LEU A 21 -18.39 -12.74 0.90
N LEU A 22 -17.52 -12.00 0.20
CA LEU A 22 -17.41 -12.06 -1.26
C LEU A 22 -17.13 -13.49 -1.74
N ARG A 23 -16.16 -14.17 -1.11
CA ARG A 23 -15.84 -15.56 -1.43
C ARG A 23 -17.07 -16.45 -1.31
N LYS A 24 -17.84 -16.31 -0.22
CA LYS A 24 -19.06 -17.12 -0.06
C LYS A 24 -20.11 -16.80 -1.12
N ALA A 25 -20.30 -15.53 -1.46
CA ALA A 25 -21.22 -15.11 -2.51
C ALA A 25 -20.84 -15.72 -3.88
N LEU A 26 -19.54 -15.74 -4.21
CA LEU A 26 -19.02 -16.38 -5.41
C LEU A 26 -19.24 -17.91 -5.41
N GLU A 27 -18.97 -18.58 -4.28
CA GLU A 27 -19.22 -20.03 -4.13
C GLU A 27 -20.69 -20.40 -4.35
N LEU A 28 -21.61 -19.51 -3.99
CA LEU A 28 -23.05 -19.70 -4.19
C LEU A 28 -23.53 -19.29 -5.58
N GLY A 29 -22.65 -18.78 -6.45
CA GLY A 29 -23.02 -18.31 -7.79
C GLY A 29 -23.87 -17.04 -7.79
N MET A 30 -23.72 -16.18 -6.78
CA MET A 30 -24.44 -14.90 -6.74
C MET A 30 -23.88 -13.93 -7.80
N GLU A 31 -24.76 -13.35 -8.61
CA GLU A 31 -24.35 -12.40 -9.66
C GLU A 31 -24.14 -10.97 -9.13
N ARG A 32 -24.77 -10.62 -8.00
CA ARG A 32 -24.77 -9.26 -7.45
C ARG A 32 -24.48 -9.27 -5.97
N PHE A 33 -23.40 -8.59 -5.60
CA PHE A 33 -22.91 -8.54 -4.23
C PHE A 33 -22.04 -7.31 -4.03
N ASN A 34 -22.15 -6.67 -2.87
CA ASN A 34 -21.13 -5.75 -2.38
C ASN A 34 -21.09 -5.75 -0.84
N ALA A 35 -19.98 -5.25 -0.32
CA ALA A 35 -19.81 -4.98 1.10
C ALA A 35 -18.89 -3.78 1.34
N TYR A 36 -19.19 -2.99 2.37
CA TYR A 36 -18.36 -1.88 2.79
C TYR A 36 -18.34 -1.74 4.31
N ASN A 37 -17.28 -1.10 4.80
CA ASN A 37 -17.10 -0.78 6.20
C ASN A 37 -17.69 0.61 6.46
N THR A 38 -18.44 0.74 7.54
CA THR A 38 -18.95 2.02 8.06
C THR A 38 -18.88 2.01 9.59
N LYS A 39 -19.25 3.12 10.22
CA LYS A 39 -19.40 3.21 11.67
C LYS A 39 -20.79 3.75 12.00
N GLU A 40 -21.44 3.13 12.96
CA GLU A 40 -22.68 3.62 13.54
C GLU A 40 -22.42 3.90 15.02
N ASN A 41 -22.59 5.16 15.44
CA ASN A 41 -22.28 5.60 16.81
C ASN A 41 -20.86 5.23 17.29
N GLY A 42 -19.88 5.27 16.38
CA GLY A 42 -18.49 4.92 16.65
C GLY A 42 -18.18 3.42 16.65
N VAL A 43 -19.19 2.56 16.67
CA VAL A 43 -19.05 1.10 16.58
C VAL A 43 -18.80 0.68 15.14
N GLN A 44 -17.92 -0.30 14.93
CA GLN A 44 -17.65 -0.81 13.59
C GLN A 44 -18.85 -1.62 13.07
N VAL A 45 -19.27 -1.28 11.86
CA VAL A 45 -20.32 -2.01 11.14
C VAL A 45 -19.79 -2.36 9.76
N LEU A 46 -19.94 -3.62 9.37
CA LEU A 46 -19.84 -4.03 7.97
C LEU A 46 -21.25 -4.16 7.42
N VAL A 47 -21.51 -3.50 6.29
CA VAL A 47 -22.78 -3.62 5.58
C VAL A 47 -22.52 -4.36 4.27
N SER A 48 -23.34 -5.38 4.00
CA SER A 48 -23.33 -6.11 2.73
C SER A 48 -24.71 -6.10 2.09
N PHE A 49 -24.75 -5.99 0.77
CA PHE A 49 -25.97 -6.19 -0.01
C PHE A 49 -25.73 -7.30 -1.03
N MET A 50 -26.78 -8.08 -1.29
CA MET A 50 -26.75 -9.17 -2.24
C MET A 50 -28.12 -9.36 -2.88
N ASP A 51 -28.13 -9.82 -4.13
CA ASP A 51 -29.32 -10.23 -4.87
C ASP A 51 -29.12 -11.68 -5.33
N GLY A 52 -29.98 -12.57 -4.85
CA GLY A 52 -29.91 -14.01 -5.17
C GLY A 52 -31.26 -14.67 -4.91
N ASP A 53 -31.44 -15.91 -5.35
CA ASP A 53 -32.65 -16.67 -5.06
C ASP A 53 -32.79 -17.01 -3.56
N SER A 54 -33.93 -17.58 -3.17
CA SER A 54 -34.23 -17.90 -1.77
C SER A 54 -33.22 -18.89 -1.14
N ASP A 55 -32.68 -19.82 -1.93
CA ASP A 55 -31.79 -20.87 -1.45
C ASP A 55 -30.37 -20.32 -1.27
N GLN A 56 -29.90 -19.52 -2.24
CA GLN A 56 -28.65 -18.76 -2.14
C GLN A 56 -28.66 -17.87 -0.89
N ILE A 57 -29.76 -17.13 -0.68
CA ILE A 57 -29.87 -16.17 0.41
C ILE A 57 -29.93 -16.88 1.76
N SER A 58 -30.77 -17.91 1.91
CA SER A 58 -30.86 -18.68 3.16
C SER A 58 -29.53 -19.38 3.51
N THR A 59 -28.85 -19.96 2.51
CA THR A 59 -27.54 -20.59 2.68
C THR A 59 -26.48 -19.57 3.09
N PHE A 60 -26.48 -18.38 2.49
CA PHE A 60 -25.56 -17.31 2.86
C PHE A 60 -25.80 -16.81 4.28
N GLN A 61 -27.05 -16.55 4.67
CA GLN A 61 -27.40 -16.12 6.02
C GLN A 61 -26.95 -17.15 7.07
N ASN A 62 -27.17 -18.44 6.80
CA ASN A 62 -26.71 -19.51 7.68
C ASN A 62 -25.18 -19.55 7.77
N TYR A 63 -24.47 -19.35 6.66
CA TYR A 63 -23.02 -19.27 6.67
C TYR A 63 -22.51 -18.12 7.56
N VAL A 64 -23.07 -16.92 7.39
CA VAL A 64 -22.67 -15.71 8.14
C VAL A 64 -22.95 -15.82 9.63
N ARG A 65 -24.01 -16.52 10.04
CA ARG A 65 -24.30 -16.78 11.47
C ARG A 65 -23.30 -17.72 12.11
N ASN A 66 -22.82 -18.71 11.36
CA ASN A 66 -22.02 -19.82 11.91
C ASN A 66 -20.52 -19.69 11.65
N ASN A 67 -20.11 -18.75 10.80
CA ASN A 67 -18.72 -18.60 10.37
C ASN A 67 -18.32 -17.12 10.37
N ARG A 68 -17.06 -16.88 10.70
CA ARG A 68 -16.45 -15.55 10.71
C ARG A 68 -14.96 -15.64 10.39
N PRO A 69 -14.33 -14.55 9.92
CA PRO A 69 -12.89 -14.47 9.81
C PRO A 69 -12.19 -14.65 11.16
N GLU A 70 -10.95 -15.11 11.11
CA GLU A 70 -10.06 -15.13 12.27
C GLU A 70 -9.88 -13.71 12.81
N ASN A 71 -9.91 -13.55 14.14
CA ASN A 71 -9.83 -12.26 14.85
C ASN A 71 -11.04 -11.33 14.72
N ALA A 72 -12.15 -11.76 14.12
CA ALA A 72 -13.38 -10.97 14.13
C ALA A 72 -14.10 -11.04 15.49
N ASP A 73 -14.39 -9.88 16.07
CA ASP A 73 -15.22 -9.72 17.27
C ASP A 73 -16.57 -9.09 16.88
N ILE A 74 -17.62 -9.91 16.93
CA ILE A 74 -18.98 -9.60 16.46
C ILE A 74 -19.89 -9.53 17.68
N SER A 75 -20.67 -8.46 17.76
CA SER A 75 -21.70 -8.28 18.78
C SER A 75 -23.10 -8.64 18.25
N ASP A 76 -23.40 -8.35 16.98
CA ASP A 76 -24.72 -8.62 16.41
C ASP A 76 -24.69 -8.77 14.88
N ILE A 77 -25.69 -9.48 14.33
CA ILE A 77 -25.89 -9.68 12.90
C ILE A 77 -27.37 -9.48 12.56
N ILE A 78 -27.66 -8.50 11.71
CA ILE A 78 -29.02 -8.12 11.31
C ILE A 78 -29.20 -8.38 9.81
N PHE A 79 -30.33 -8.99 9.45
CA PHE A 79 -30.72 -9.24 8.06
C PHE A 79 -32.03 -8.51 7.76
N GLU A 80 -32.03 -7.69 6.70
CA GLU A 80 -33.17 -6.86 6.31
C GLU A 80 -33.44 -7.02 4.81
N GLY A 81 -34.70 -6.87 4.39
CA GLY A 81 -35.03 -6.76 2.97
C GLY A 81 -34.47 -5.46 2.37
N TYR A 82 -34.04 -5.50 1.11
CA TYR A 82 -33.44 -4.34 0.44
C TYR A 82 -34.10 -4.09 -0.92
N ALA A 83 -34.62 -2.88 -1.15
CA ALA A 83 -35.27 -2.53 -2.42
C ALA A 83 -34.32 -1.89 -3.44
N GLY A 84 -33.11 -1.48 -3.02
CA GLY A 84 -32.19 -0.73 -3.87
C GLY A 84 -31.46 -1.57 -4.92
N HIS A 85 -30.55 -0.91 -5.63
CA HIS A 85 -29.65 -1.58 -6.58
C HIS A 85 -28.48 -2.25 -5.83
N VAL A 86 -28.12 -3.45 -6.26
CA VAL A 86 -26.91 -4.17 -5.83
C VAL A 86 -26.04 -4.31 -7.08
N ILE A 87 -24.80 -3.84 -6.98
CA ILE A 87 -23.86 -3.86 -8.11
C ILE A 87 -23.47 -5.30 -8.50
N GLY A 88 -22.98 -5.47 -9.73
CA GLY A 88 -22.44 -6.75 -10.17
C GLY A 88 -21.28 -7.20 -9.30
N ILE A 89 -21.22 -8.49 -8.99
CA ILE A 89 -20.15 -9.06 -8.15
C ILE A 89 -18.77 -8.85 -8.78
N VAL A 90 -18.69 -8.88 -10.12
CA VAL A 90 -17.46 -8.60 -10.88
C VAL A 90 -17.03 -7.14 -10.72
N ASP A 91 -17.97 -6.19 -10.82
CA ASP A 91 -17.69 -4.77 -10.59
C ASP A 91 -17.19 -4.54 -9.15
N TYR A 92 -17.78 -5.23 -8.18
CA TYR A 92 -17.34 -5.18 -6.80
C TYR A 92 -15.94 -5.78 -6.59
N MET A 93 -15.61 -6.88 -7.28
CA MET A 93 -14.26 -7.45 -7.27
C MET A 93 -13.22 -6.45 -7.80
N HIS A 94 -13.53 -5.76 -8.91
CA HIS A 94 -12.67 -4.71 -9.45
C HIS A 94 -12.51 -3.54 -8.48
N LEU A 95 -13.60 -3.13 -7.81
CA LEU A 95 -13.54 -2.08 -6.78
C LEU A 95 -12.61 -2.46 -5.62
N ILE A 96 -12.74 -3.68 -5.07
CA ILE A 96 -11.85 -4.16 -4.00
C ILE A 96 -10.40 -4.22 -4.48
N GLN A 97 -10.16 -4.66 -5.71
CA GLN A 97 -8.82 -4.72 -6.28
C GLN A 97 -8.17 -3.33 -6.33
N VAL A 98 -8.90 -2.32 -6.82
CA VAL A 98 -8.44 -0.92 -6.82
C VAL A 98 -8.17 -0.43 -5.40
N GLU A 99 -9.03 -0.76 -4.43
CA GLU A 99 -8.83 -0.41 -3.03
C GLU A 99 -7.56 -1.06 -2.44
N GLN A 100 -7.24 -2.31 -2.77
CA GLN A 100 -6.00 -2.93 -2.30
C GLN A 100 -4.77 -2.34 -2.98
N LEU A 101 -4.83 -2.06 -4.28
CA LEU A 101 -3.71 -1.44 -5.01
C LEU A 101 -3.43 -0.02 -4.52
N SER A 102 -4.46 0.75 -4.16
CA SER A 102 -4.29 2.12 -3.66
C SER A 102 -3.50 2.20 -2.35
N LYS A 103 -3.54 1.14 -1.52
CA LYS A 103 -2.70 1.04 -0.31
C LYS A 103 -1.20 1.01 -0.60
N GLY A 104 -0.79 0.69 -1.84
CA GLY A 104 0.60 0.73 -2.27
C GLY A 104 1.12 2.14 -2.57
N ILE A 105 0.24 3.10 -2.85
CA ILE A 105 0.62 4.48 -3.25
C ILE A 105 1.56 5.14 -2.22
N PRO A 106 1.28 5.10 -0.89
CA PRO A 106 2.19 5.70 0.09
C PRO A 106 3.59 5.10 0.10
N ALA A 107 3.71 3.78 -0.14
CA ALA A 107 5.00 3.12 -0.21
C ALA A 107 5.80 3.58 -1.43
N ILE A 108 5.15 3.69 -2.59
CA ILE A 108 5.77 4.20 -3.83
C ILE A 108 6.26 5.64 -3.64
N LEU A 109 5.43 6.52 -3.06
CA LEU A 109 5.82 7.90 -2.76
C LEU A 109 7.00 7.98 -1.76
N SER A 110 7.07 7.05 -0.80
CA SER A 110 8.19 6.99 0.13
C SER A 110 9.49 6.55 -0.56
N ILE A 111 9.42 5.64 -1.53
CA ILE A 111 10.59 5.20 -2.30
C ILE A 111 11.09 6.36 -3.15
N ASP A 112 10.20 7.05 -3.85
CA ASP A 112 10.51 8.22 -4.69
C ASP A 112 11.30 9.29 -3.91
N ARG A 113 10.80 9.67 -2.73
CA ARG A 113 11.50 10.63 -1.84
C ARG A 113 12.88 10.16 -1.40
N LYS A 114 13.04 8.87 -1.08
CA LYS A 114 14.34 8.31 -0.68
C LYS A 114 15.33 8.28 -1.85
N LEU A 115 14.86 8.02 -3.07
CA LEU A 115 15.70 8.08 -4.27
C LEU A 115 16.21 9.50 -4.52
N ASP A 116 15.36 10.51 -4.35
CA ASP A 116 15.77 11.92 -4.46
C ASP A 116 16.79 12.30 -3.38
N GLN A 117 16.56 11.90 -2.13
CA GLN A 117 17.50 12.13 -1.03
C GLN A 117 18.86 11.49 -1.32
N ASN A 118 18.88 10.20 -1.65
CA ASN A 118 20.12 9.49 -1.98
C ASN A 118 20.84 10.14 -3.17
N ARG A 119 20.11 10.61 -4.18
CA ARG A 119 20.69 11.31 -5.33
C ARG A 119 21.39 12.61 -4.89
N THR A 120 20.77 13.38 -4.01
CA THR A 120 21.37 14.61 -3.46
C THR A 120 22.63 14.29 -2.64
N GLU A 121 22.57 13.28 -1.77
CA GLU A 121 23.70 12.83 -0.96
C GLU A 121 24.89 12.38 -1.82
N ILE A 122 24.66 11.47 -2.77
CA ILE A 122 25.69 10.99 -3.70
C ILE A 122 26.31 12.15 -4.51
N SER A 123 25.48 13.10 -4.96
CA SER A 123 25.99 14.28 -5.66
C SER A 123 26.88 15.16 -4.78
N GLY A 124 26.56 15.26 -3.49
CA GLY A 124 27.35 15.95 -2.48
C GLY A 124 28.71 15.26 -2.27
N GLU A 125 28.70 13.95 -2.01
CA GLU A 125 29.93 13.16 -1.82
C GLU A 125 30.86 13.25 -3.04
N ILE A 126 30.32 13.16 -4.27
CA ILE A 126 31.12 13.32 -5.49
C ILE A 126 31.76 14.70 -5.56
N ARG A 127 31.04 15.75 -5.13
CA ARG A 127 31.56 17.12 -5.13
C ARG A 127 32.69 17.27 -4.12
N GLU A 128 32.53 16.70 -2.92
CA GLU A 128 33.56 16.71 -1.87
C GLU A 128 34.82 15.96 -2.31
N LEU A 129 34.67 14.73 -2.83
CA LEU A 129 35.79 13.95 -3.38
C LEU A 129 36.54 14.69 -4.50
N ARG A 130 35.83 15.45 -5.34
CA ARG A 130 36.45 16.27 -6.38
C ARG A 130 37.27 17.43 -5.80
N LEU A 131 36.79 18.06 -4.73
CA LEU A 131 37.53 19.12 -4.04
C LEU A 131 38.79 18.54 -3.38
N ASP A 132 38.65 17.42 -2.67
CA ASP A 132 39.78 16.73 -2.03
C ASP A 132 40.85 16.32 -3.04
N LEU A 133 40.44 15.72 -4.16
CA LEU A 133 41.36 15.33 -5.22
C LEU A 133 42.09 16.54 -5.83
N ARG A 134 41.39 17.66 -6.04
CA ARG A 134 42.00 18.89 -6.56
C ARG A 134 43.04 19.42 -5.59
N SER A 135 42.71 19.54 -4.30
CA SER A 135 43.65 19.98 -3.27
C SER A 135 44.88 19.07 -3.19
N TYR A 136 44.68 17.75 -3.22
CA TYR A 136 45.78 16.79 -3.25
C TYR A 136 46.68 16.95 -4.48
N LEU A 137 46.10 17.12 -5.67
CA LEU A 137 46.85 17.31 -6.91
C LEU A 137 47.62 18.63 -6.90
N ASP A 138 47.01 19.73 -6.44
CA ASP A 138 47.66 21.03 -6.32
C ASP A 138 48.89 20.94 -5.39
N GLU A 139 48.76 20.28 -4.23
CA GLU A 139 49.89 20.04 -3.33
C GLU A 139 51.01 19.21 -3.97
N LYS A 140 50.65 18.17 -4.72
CA LYS A 140 51.63 17.33 -5.42
C LYS A 140 52.33 18.09 -6.54
N LEU A 141 51.60 18.89 -7.32
CA LEU A 141 52.16 19.73 -8.38
C LEU A 141 53.15 20.73 -7.80
N ILE A 142 52.80 21.43 -6.71
CA ILE A 142 53.72 22.36 -6.03
C ILE A 142 55.02 21.67 -5.59
N LYS A 143 54.94 20.44 -5.04
CA LYS A 143 56.12 19.66 -4.66
C LYS A 143 56.98 19.30 -5.87
N ILE A 144 56.35 18.82 -6.95
CA ILE A 144 57.03 18.47 -8.19
C ILE A 144 57.70 19.69 -8.82
N GLU A 145 57.03 20.84 -8.87
CA GLU A 145 57.59 22.09 -9.39
C GLU A 145 58.83 22.52 -8.59
N ARG A 146 58.78 22.41 -7.26
CA ARG A 146 59.94 22.68 -6.40
C ARG A 146 61.10 21.72 -6.67
N ASP A 147 60.81 20.42 -6.80
CA ASP A 147 61.84 19.41 -7.08
C ASP A 147 62.48 19.66 -8.46
N ILE A 148 61.69 19.98 -9.49
CA ILE A 148 62.18 20.35 -10.82
C ILE A 148 63.08 21.58 -10.74
N PHE A 149 62.68 22.62 -9.99
CA PHE A 149 63.48 23.82 -9.81
C PHE A 149 64.84 23.51 -9.16
N GLN A 150 64.85 22.69 -8.11
CA GLN A 150 66.07 22.22 -7.43
C GLN A 150 66.99 21.43 -8.37
N ILE A 151 66.42 20.54 -9.20
CA ILE A 151 67.17 19.76 -10.19
C ILE A 151 67.79 20.70 -11.24
N LYS A 152 66.99 21.60 -11.84
CA LYS A 152 67.44 22.57 -12.84
C LYS A 152 68.61 23.42 -12.33
N ALA A 153 68.51 23.90 -11.09
CA ALA A 153 69.58 24.66 -10.44
C ALA A 153 70.89 23.86 -10.30
N LYS A 154 70.81 22.57 -9.93
CA LYS A 154 71.99 21.70 -9.81
C LYS A 154 72.69 21.41 -11.14
N ILE A 155 71.95 21.34 -12.24
CA ILE A 155 72.48 21.01 -13.57
C ILE A 155 72.77 22.23 -14.45
N GLY A 156 72.69 23.44 -13.90
CA GLY A 156 73.04 24.68 -14.61
C GLY A 156 72.02 25.15 -15.64
N LEU A 157 70.80 24.58 -15.66
CA LEU A 157 69.69 25.08 -16.47
C LEU A 157 69.05 26.27 -15.74
N LYS A 158 69.20 27.48 -16.28
CA LYS A 158 68.45 28.64 -15.79
C LYS A 158 66.96 28.50 -16.15
N ALA A 159 66.11 28.96 -15.23
CA ALA A 159 64.65 28.90 -15.32
C ALA A 159 64.13 29.59 -16.59
#